data_AF-A0A1V5QUL0-F1
#
_entry.id   AF-A0A1V5QUL0-F1
#
_cell.length_a   1.000
_cell.length_b   1.000
_cell.length_c   1.000
_cell.angle_alpha   90.00
_cell.angle_beta   90.00
_cell.angle_gamma   90.00
#
_symmetry.space_group_name_H-M   'P 1'
#
loop_
_entity.id
_entity.type
_entity.pdbx_description
1 polymer ?
#
loop_
_entity_poly.entity_id
_entity_poly.type
_entity_poly.pdbx_seq_one_letter_code
_entity_poly.pdbx_strand_id
1 'polypeptide(L)'
;MKFRLVILESPYAGATAKEVQANVEYARACVADCLARGESAIASHLLFTQPGITNDDIPHERTLGIEAGLAWHRGSDACVVYTDRGISPGMRHGINVAAKAGKRIEFRSLYERPNKTKGKGQNEHSEQKHLPATRRLMLATIAAIALASIGLIYSAL
;
A
#
# COMPACT_ATOMS: atom_id res chain seq x y z
N MET A 1 18.76 5.98 26.37
CA MET A 1 17.55 5.75 25.56
C MET A 1 17.59 4.33 25.03
N LYS A 2 16.48 3.59 25.09
CA LYS A 2 16.36 2.26 24.47
C LYS A 2 15.59 2.44 23.16
N PHE A 3 16.25 2.20 22.03
CA PHE A 3 15.59 2.21 20.73
C PHE A 3 14.85 0.89 20.51
N ARG A 4 13.69 0.96 19.86
CA ARG A 4 13.00 -0.22 19.34
C ARG A 4 13.68 -0.67 18.04
N LEU A 5 13.97 -1.96 17.89
CA LEU A 5 14.67 -2.48 16.71
C LEU A 5 13.66 -2.84 15.62
N VAL A 6 13.75 -2.23 14.45
CA VAL A 6 12.81 -2.48 13.35
C VAL A 6 13.55 -2.82 12.07
N ILE A 7 12.99 -3.75 11.29
CA ILE A 7 13.36 -3.94 9.89
C ILE A 7 12.48 -3.02 9.07
N LEU A 8 13.07 -2.26 8.16
CA LEU A 8 12.38 -1.31 7.32
C LEU A 8 12.27 -1.85 5.90
N GLU A 9 11.05 -1.92 5.39
CA GLU A 9 10.74 -2.26 4.00
C GLU A 9 10.27 -0.99 3.25
N SER A 10 10.95 -0.69 2.16
CA SER A 10 10.60 0.36 1.19
C SER A 10 11.07 -0.08 -0.20
N PRO A 11 10.57 0.52 -1.30
CA PRO A 11 11.12 0.21 -2.61
C PRO A 11 12.58 0.64 -2.71
N TYR A 12 13.35 -0.08 -3.55
CA TYR A 12 14.72 0.23 -3.92
C TYR A 12 14.85 0.26 -5.45
N ALA A 13 14.69 -0.91 -6.08
CA ALA A 13 14.74 -1.05 -7.54
C ALA A 13 13.65 -0.23 -8.26
N GLY A 14 13.93 0.17 -9.49
CA GLY A 14 13.02 0.90 -10.39
C GLY A 14 13.36 0.58 -11.84
N ALA A 15 12.44 0.91 -12.76
CA ALA A 15 12.62 0.68 -14.20
C ALA A 15 13.67 1.62 -14.82
N THR A 16 13.99 2.73 -14.14
CA THR A 16 14.97 3.71 -14.59
C THR A 16 15.88 4.14 -13.44
N ALA A 17 17.08 4.64 -13.76
CA ALA A 17 17.99 5.20 -12.76
C ALA A 17 17.35 6.34 -11.95
N LYS A 18 16.51 7.16 -12.59
CA LYS A 18 15.73 8.21 -11.92
C LYS A 18 14.75 7.65 -10.89
N GLU A 19 14.10 6.53 -11.21
CA GLU A 19 13.18 5.87 -10.28
C GLU A 19 13.92 5.24 -9.10
N VAL A 20 15.06 4.59 -9.35
CA VAL A 20 15.95 4.06 -8.30
C VAL A 20 16.39 5.19 -7.37
N GLN A 21 16.85 6.32 -7.91
CA GLN A 21 17.26 7.48 -7.13
C GLN A 21 16.11 8.00 -6.24
N ALA A 22 14.91 8.13 -6.81
CA ALA A 22 13.73 8.56 -6.05
C ALA A 22 13.30 7.55 -4.97
N ASN A 23 13.51 6.25 -5.20
CA ASN A 23 13.28 5.20 -4.19
C ASN A 23 14.33 5.25 -3.07
N VAL A 24 15.60 5.50 -3.40
CA VAL A 24 16.68 5.70 -2.41
C VAL A 24 16.41 6.92 -1.53
N GLU A 25 16.02 8.05 -2.12
CA GLU A 25 15.64 9.26 -1.37
C GLU A 25 14.46 8.98 -0.43
N TYR A 26 13.45 8.27 -0.92
CA TYR A 26 12.30 7.86 -0.11
C TYR A 26 12.71 6.90 1.02
N ALA A 27 13.55 5.90 0.75
CA ALA A 27 14.06 4.98 1.77
C ALA A 27 14.81 5.71 2.88
N ARG A 28 15.63 6.72 2.53
CA ARG A 28 16.32 7.58 3.50
C ARG A 28 15.34 8.38 4.36
N ALA A 29 14.27 8.90 3.77
CA ALA A 29 13.22 9.59 4.51
C ALA A 29 12.48 8.64 5.47
N CYS A 30 12.26 7.38 5.07
CA CYS A 30 11.66 6.36 5.93
C CYS A 30 12.55 6.02 7.14
N VAL A 31 13.87 5.93 6.93
CA VAL A 31 14.84 5.74 8.03
C VAL A 31 14.81 6.93 8.99
N ALA A 32 14.74 8.16 8.46
CA ALA A 32 14.64 9.35 9.29
C ALA A 32 13.34 9.38 10.13
N ASP A 33 12.20 8.97 9.56
CA ASP A 33 10.94 8.83 10.30
C ASP A 33 11.04 7.75 11.41
N CYS A 34 11.70 6.62 11.16
CA CYS A 34 11.96 5.62 12.21
C CYS A 34 12.78 6.20 13.36
N LEU A 35 13.86 6.95 13.06
CA LEU A 35 14.67 7.61 14.09
C LEU A 35 13.86 8.61 14.91
N ALA A 36 13.01 9.42 14.25
CA ALA A 36 12.13 10.36 14.93
C ALA A 36 11.11 9.69 15.86
N ARG A 37 10.76 8.42 15.59
CA ARG A 37 9.88 7.58 16.43
C ARG A 37 10.60 6.88 17.58
N GLY A 38 11.91 7.07 17.74
CA GLY A 38 12.70 6.32 18.73
C GLY A 38 12.97 4.87 18.31
N GLU A 39 13.04 4.61 17.01
CA GLU A 39 13.33 3.30 16.43
C GLU A 39 14.72 3.29 15.78
N SER A 40 15.44 2.18 15.94
CA SER A 40 16.66 1.88 15.20
C SER A 40 16.29 0.95 14.05
N ALA A 41 16.26 1.51 12.85
CA ALA A 41 15.85 0.81 11.64
C ALA A 41 17.04 0.20 10.90
N ILE A 42 16.93 -1.06 10.50
CA ILE A 42 17.79 -1.67 9.48
C ILE A 42 17.03 -1.71 8.15
N ALA A 43 17.52 -0.98 7.15
CA ALA A 43 17.04 -0.99 5.78
C ALA A 43 18.10 -1.67 4.90
N SER A 44 18.15 -3.00 4.91
CA SER A 44 19.22 -3.78 4.26
C SER A 44 19.30 -3.53 2.76
N HIS A 45 18.15 -3.36 2.09
CA HIS A 45 18.07 -3.02 0.65
C HIS A 45 18.68 -1.66 0.32
N LEU A 46 18.75 -0.74 1.29
CA LEU A 46 19.43 0.54 1.14
C LEU A 46 20.91 0.43 1.56
N LEU A 47 21.20 -0.29 2.64
CA LEU A 47 22.55 -0.40 3.21
C LEU A 47 23.49 -1.25 2.34
N PHE A 48 23.08 -2.46 1.97
CA PHE A 48 23.99 -3.42 1.33
C PHE A 48 24.22 -3.13 -0.16
N THR A 49 23.35 -2.35 -0.77
CA THR A 49 23.48 -1.92 -2.17
C THR A 49 24.36 -0.68 -2.35
N GLN A 50 24.95 -0.15 -1.26
CA GLN A 50 25.89 0.96 -1.36
C GLN A 50 27.20 0.52 -2.06
N PRO A 51 27.89 1.44 -2.76
CA PRO A 51 29.13 1.13 -3.46
C PRO A 51 30.16 0.43 -2.57
N GLY A 52 30.66 -0.73 -3.03
CA GLY A 52 31.68 -1.51 -2.33
C GLY A 52 31.14 -2.54 -1.33
N ILE A 53 29.82 -2.76 -1.25
CA ILE A 53 29.22 -3.78 -0.35
C ILE A 53 28.66 -4.97 -1.14
N THR A 54 27.59 -4.78 -1.91
CA THR A 54 27.05 -5.78 -2.86
C THR A 54 26.57 -5.09 -4.13
N ASN A 55 26.60 -5.82 -5.24
CA ASN A 55 26.04 -5.42 -6.52
C ASN A 55 24.81 -6.27 -6.85
N ASP A 56 23.64 -5.63 -6.87
CA ASP A 56 22.35 -6.28 -7.10
C ASP A 56 22.18 -6.86 -8.53
N ASP A 57 23.04 -6.45 -9.47
CA ASP A 57 23.10 -7.02 -10.82
C ASP A 57 23.85 -8.37 -10.86
N ILE A 58 24.61 -8.69 -9.80
CA ILE A 58 25.34 -9.94 -9.66
C ILE A 58 24.50 -10.92 -8.82
N PRO A 59 23.99 -12.04 -9.38
CA PRO A 59 22.99 -12.86 -8.71
C PRO A 59 23.40 -13.39 -7.33
N HIS A 60 24.66 -13.80 -7.15
CA HIS A 60 25.12 -14.34 -5.87
C HIS A 60 25.32 -13.25 -4.80
N GLU A 61 25.77 -12.06 -5.20
CA GLU A 61 25.89 -10.92 -4.28
C GLU A 61 24.50 -10.40 -3.86
N ARG A 62 23.55 -10.36 -4.81
CA ARG A 62 22.15 -10.07 -4.52
C ARG A 62 21.56 -11.04 -3.51
N THR A 63 21.76 -12.35 -3.71
CA THR A 63 21.31 -13.37 -2.76
C THR A 63 21.94 -13.16 -1.38
N LEU A 64 23.25 -12.90 -1.33
CA LEU A 64 23.95 -12.60 -0.07
C LEU A 64 23.34 -11.39 0.65
N GLY A 65 23.07 -10.30 -0.06
CA GLY A 65 22.45 -9.10 0.52
C GLY A 65 21.04 -9.36 1.06
N ILE A 66 20.23 -10.12 0.32
CA ILE A 66 18.88 -10.52 0.76
C ILE A 66 18.97 -11.38 2.02
N GLU A 67 19.77 -12.45 2.01
CA GLU A 67 19.89 -13.37 3.14
C GLU A 67 20.44 -12.67 4.40
N ALA A 68 21.47 -11.83 4.23
CA ALA A 68 22.03 -11.03 5.32
C ALA A 68 21.01 -10.06 5.91
N GLY A 69 20.15 -9.45 5.07
CA GLY A 69 19.08 -8.58 5.50
C GLY A 69 18.02 -9.32 6.30
N LEU A 70 17.55 -10.47 5.78
CA LEU A 70 16.53 -11.29 6.43
C LEU A 70 17.01 -11.89 7.77
N ALA A 71 18.31 -12.16 7.92
CA ALA A 71 18.88 -12.65 9.17
C ALA A 71 18.61 -11.70 10.36
N TRP A 72 18.42 -10.40 10.12
CA TRP A 72 18.07 -9.45 11.17
C TRP A 72 16.71 -9.69 11.81
N HIS A 73 15.81 -10.46 11.18
CA HIS A 73 14.49 -10.74 11.77
C HIS A 73 14.64 -11.36 13.16
N ARG A 74 15.66 -12.19 13.42
CA ARG A 74 15.89 -12.78 14.75
C ARG A 74 16.00 -11.74 15.88
N GLY A 75 16.53 -10.55 15.57
CA GLY A 75 16.80 -9.49 16.54
C GLY A 75 15.86 -8.29 16.46
N SER A 76 14.86 -8.28 15.56
CA SER A 76 13.93 -7.15 15.43
C SER A 76 12.66 -7.33 16.25
N ASP A 77 12.10 -6.22 16.73
CA ASP A 77 10.80 -6.15 17.39
C ASP A 77 9.65 -6.15 16.37
N ALA A 78 9.88 -5.60 15.17
CA ALA A 78 8.89 -5.50 14.11
C ALA A 78 9.49 -5.35 12.71
N CYS A 79 8.64 -5.52 11.71
CA CYS A 79 8.85 -5.11 10.33
C CYS A 79 7.94 -3.92 10.01
N VAL A 80 8.51 -2.80 9.58
CA VAL A 80 7.80 -1.56 9.26
C VAL A 80 7.86 -1.36 7.75
N VAL A 81 6.70 -1.16 7.13
CA VAL A 81 6.51 -1.20 5.68
C VAL A 81 5.99 0.15 5.22
N TYR A 82 6.79 0.91 4.49
CA TYR A 82 6.41 2.21 3.95
C TYR A 82 5.80 2.06 2.56
N THR A 83 4.58 2.59 2.36
CA THR A 83 3.70 2.20 1.24
C THR A 83 3.40 3.32 0.24
N ASP A 84 3.94 4.52 0.43
CA ASP A 84 3.63 5.70 -0.42
C ASP A 84 4.00 5.47 -1.89
N ARG A 85 4.99 4.62 -2.15
CA ARG A 85 5.49 4.27 -3.49
C ARG A 85 5.12 2.84 -3.91
N GLY A 86 4.06 2.31 -3.32
CA GLY A 86 3.59 0.94 -3.54
C GLY A 86 4.42 -0.11 -2.78
N ILE A 87 4.09 -1.38 -3.01
CA ILE A 87 4.80 -2.52 -2.42
C ILE A 87 5.48 -3.30 -3.55
N SER A 88 6.81 -3.32 -3.55
CA SER A 88 7.61 -4.02 -4.55
C SER A 88 7.61 -5.56 -4.33
N PRO A 89 8.04 -6.36 -5.32
CA PRO A 89 8.26 -7.80 -5.11
C PRO A 89 9.24 -8.10 -3.97
N GLY A 90 10.32 -7.33 -3.85
CA GLY A 90 11.30 -7.44 -2.76
C GLY A 90 10.66 -7.19 -1.39
N MET A 91 9.85 -6.13 -1.28
CA MET A 91 9.12 -5.85 -0.05
C MET A 91 8.14 -6.96 0.30
N ARG A 92 7.38 -7.50 -0.68
CA ARG A 92 6.49 -8.66 -0.42
C ARG A 92 7.25 -9.85 0.13
N HIS A 93 8.45 -10.11 -0.38
CA HIS A 93 9.31 -11.17 0.15
C HIS A 93 9.68 -10.91 1.62
N GLY A 94 10.18 -9.71 1.95
CA GLY A 94 10.51 -9.33 3.33
C GLY A 94 9.31 -9.38 4.28
N ILE A 95 8.13 -8.91 3.85
CA ILE A 95 6.88 -9.00 4.61
C ILE A 95 6.50 -10.47 4.90
N ASN A 96 6.61 -11.34 3.90
CA ASN A 96 6.30 -12.76 4.08
C ASN A 96 7.27 -13.44 5.04
N VAL A 97 8.56 -13.11 4.98
CA VAL A 97 9.57 -13.63 5.92
C VAL A 97 9.31 -13.11 7.33
N ALA A 98 8.98 -11.83 7.49
CA ALA A 98 8.59 -11.23 8.77
C ALA A 98 7.38 -11.95 9.39
N ALA A 99 6.34 -12.21 8.58
CA ALA A 99 5.14 -12.92 9.00
C ALA A 99 5.47 -14.34 9.48
N LYS A 100 6.27 -15.09 8.71
CA LYS A 100 6.73 -16.44 9.08
C LYS A 100 7.56 -16.45 10.36
N ALA A 101 8.33 -15.39 10.59
CA ALA A 101 9.12 -15.19 11.81
C ALA A 101 8.29 -14.65 12.99
N GLY A 102 6.96 -14.56 12.87
CA GLY A 102 6.06 -14.08 13.93
C GLY A 102 6.24 -12.60 14.28
N LYS A 103 6.82 -11.80 13.38
CA LYS A 103 7.06 -10.38 13.63
C LYS A 103 5.80 -9.57 13.43
N ARG A 104 5.61 -8.55 14.26
CA ARG A 104 4.59 -7.53 14.05
C ARG A 104 4.92 -6.77 12.76
N ILE A 105 3.95 -6.67 11.86
CA ILE A 105 4.07 -5.94 10.61
C ILE A 105 3.27 -4.64 10.73
N GLU A 106 3.90 -3.51 10.44
CA GLU A 106 3.31 -2.18 10.55
C GLU A 106 3.38 -1.44 9.23
N PHE A 107 2.23 -1.17 8.62
CA PHE A 107 2.17 -0.37 7.40
C PHE A 107 2.15 1.12 7.73
N ARG A 108 2.97 1.89 7.02
CA ARG A 108 3.21 3.31 7.24
C ARG A 108 3.15 4.09 5.93
N SER A 109 2.94 5.40 6.08
CA SER A 109 2.98 6.40 5.01
C SER A 109 3.73 7.62 5.55
N LEU A 110 4.61 8.22 4.75
CA LEU A 110 5.24 9.51 5.07
C LEU A 110 4.34 10.69 4.67
N TYR A 111 3.51 10.48 3.66
CA TYR A 111 2.63 11.51 3.15
C TYR A 111 1.18 11.17 3.51
N GLU A 112 0.42 12.17 3.94
CA GLU A 112 -1.02 12.02 4.08
C GLU A 112 -1.61 11.65 2.70
N ARG A 113 -2.35 10.54 2.63
CA ARG A 113 -3.22 10.35 1.47
C ARG A 113 -4.24 11.48 1.50
N PRO A 114 -4.45 12.23 0.41
CA PRO A 114 -5.52 13.22 0.37
C PRO A 114 -6.83 12.52 0.71
N ASN A 115 -7.44 12.97 1.80
CA ASN A 115 -8.70 12.43 2.29
C ASN A 115 -9.73 12.57 1.17
N LYS A 116 -10.23 11.46 0.60
CA LYS A 116 -11.32 11.48 -0.40
C LYS A 116 -12.69 11.88 0.20
N THR A 117 -12.71 12.51 1.36
CA THR A 117 -13.91 12.86 2.11
C THR A 117 -13.76 14.20 2.83
N LYS A 118 -13.76 15.30 2.06
CA LYS A 118 -14.47 16.56 2.41
C LYS A 118 -14.93 17.26 1.12
N GLY A 119 -15.81 16.59 0.38
CA GLY A 119 -16.54 17.16 -0.74
C GLY A 119 -18.04 16.91 -0.57
N LYS A 120 -18.76 17.96 -0.18
CA LYS A 120 -20.22 18.11 -0.04
C LYS A 120 -20.92 17.44 1.16
N GLY A 121 -20.95 18.21 2.25
CA GLY A 121 -22.03 18.29 3.23
C GLY A 121 -21.70 19.49 4.12
N GLN A 122 -22.52 20.51 4.34
CA GLN A 122 -23.95 20.70 4.14
C GLN A 122 -24.15 22.22 3.94
N ASN A 123 -24.98 22.63 2.99
CA ASN A 123 -25.69 23.90 3.02
C ASN A 123 -26.85 23.82 2.02
N GLU A 124 -27.81 22.95 2.30
CA GLU A 124 -29.13 23.01 1.67
C GLU A 124 -30.17 22.70 2.75
N HIS A 125 -30.56 23.75 3.48
CA HIS A 125 -31.86 23.79 4.10
C HIS A 125 -32.81 24.47 3.11
N SER A 126 -34.00 23.88 2.98
CA SER A 126 -35.17 24.28 2.18
C SER A 126 -35.04 24.31 0.65
N GLU A 127 -35.41 23.21 -0.01
CA GLU A 127 -36.33 23.31 -1.15
C GLU A 127 -37.09 21.99 -1.38
N GLN A 128 -38.30 21.94 -0.84
CA GLN A 128 -39.29 20.94 -1.18
C GLN A 128 -39.85 21.34 -2.55
N LYS A 129 -39.35 20.73 -3.64
CA LYS A 129 -39.89 20.96 -5.00
C LYS A 129 -40.23 19.65 -5.70
N HIS A 130 -41.43 19.65 -6.27
CA HIS A 130 -42.09 18.61 -7.05
C HIS A 130 -41.18 17.88 -8.05
N LEU A 131 -41.33 16.55 -8.10
CA LEU A 131 -40.86 15.73 -9.21
C LEU A 131 -41.73 15.99 -10.46
N PRO A 132 -41.15 16.28 -11.64
CA PRO A 132 -41.92 16.46 -12.87
C PRO A 132 -42.54 15.14 -13.36
N ALA A 133 -43.78 15.22 -13.87
CA ALA A 133 -44.62 14.09 -14.27
C ALA A 133 -43.97 13.12 -15.29
N THR A 134 -42.99 13.57 -16.06
CA THR A 134 -42.27 12.78 -17.06
C THR A 134 -41.39 11.68 -16.48
N ARG A 135 -40.87 11.83 -15.25
CA ARG A 135 -40.09 10.77 -14.59
C ARG A 135 -40.96 9.68 -13.95
N ARG A 136 -42.21 9.97 -13.58
CA ARG A 136 -43.14 8.95 -13.08
C ARG A 136 -43.58 7.98 -14.17
N LEU A 137 -43.74 8.46 -15.40
CA LEU A 137 -44.13 7.61 -16.52
C LEU A 137 -42.99 6.64 -16.89
N MET A 138 -41.74 7.12 -16.92
CA MET A 138 -40.57 6.30 -17.29
C MET A 138 -40.31 5.13 -16.31
N LEU A 139 -40.49 5.37 -15.01
CA LEU A 139 -40.33 4.33 -13.97
C LEU A 139 -41.47 3.30 -14.00
N ALA A 140 -42.70 3.71 -14.33
CA ALA A 140 -43.82 2.78 -14.49
C ALA A 140 -43.66 1.88 -15.73
N THR A 141 -43.11 2.39 -16.84
CA THR A 141 -42.89 1.59 -18.05
C THR A 141 -41.80 0.52 -17.84
N ILE A 142 -40.73 0.85 -17.12
CA ILE A 142 -39.64 -0.11 -16.85
C ILE A 142 -40.12 -1.24 -15.93
N ALA A 143 -40.95 -0.93 -14.92
CA ALA A 143 -41.51 -1.95 -14.04
C ALA A 143 -42.47 -2.91 -14.75
N ALA A 144 -43.26 -2.42 -15.71
CA ALA A 144 -44.19 -3.25 -16.49
C ALA A 144 -43.47 -4.22 -17.45
N ILE A 145 -42.35 -3.80 -18.05
CA ILE A 145 -41.55 -4.64 -18.96
C ILE A 145 -40.83 -5.77 -18.19
N ALA A 146 -40.37 -5.49 -16.97
CA ALA A 146 -39.72 -6.50 -16.13
C ALA A 146 -40.69 -7.63 -15.71
N LEU A 147 -41.96 -7.30 -15.43
CA LEU A 147 -42.96 -8.29 -15.02
C LEU A 147 -43.46 -9.16 -16.19
N ALA A 148 -43.61 -8.59 -17.40
CA ALA A 148 -44.01 -9.36 -18.59
C ALA A 148 -42.93 -10.38 -19.01
N SER A 149 -41.64 -10.05 -18.79
CA SER A 149 -40.52 -10.93 -19.13
C SER A 149 -40.38 -12.12 -18.17
N ILE A 150 -40.85 -11.98 -16.92
CA ILE A 150 -40.82 -13.05 -15.92
C ILE A 150 -41.98 -14.04 -16.13
N GLY A 151 -43.15 -13.57 -16.61
CA GLY A 151 -44.31 -14.43 -16.88
C GLY A 151 -44.15 -15.39 -18.07
N LEU A 152 -43.38 -14.99 -19.10
CA LEU A 152 -43.09 -15.82 -20.28
C LEU A 152 -42.08 -16.94 -20.00
N ILE A 153 -41.21 -16.78 -18.99
CA ILE A 153 -40.24 -17.80 -18.59
C ILE A 153 -40.93 -18.96 -17.85
N TYR A 154 -42.03 -18.69 -17.14
CA TYR A 154 -42.76 -19.70 -16.36
C TYR A 154 -43.81 -20.50 -17.14
N SER A 155 -44.14 -20.12 -18.38
CA SER A 155 -45.12 -20.84 -19.21
C SER A 155 -44.50 -21.76 -20.27
N ALA A 156 -43.17 -21.93 -20.26
CA ALA A 156 -42.40 -22.79 -21.16
C ALA A 156 -41.57 -23.87 -20.42
N LEU A 157 -41.96 -24.20 -19.19
CA LEU A 157 -41.42 -25.30 -18.37
C LEU A 157 -42.54 -26.27 -18.00
#